data_AF-A0A551YPD5-F1
#
_entry.id   AF-A0A551YPD5-F1
#
_cell.length_a   1.000
_cell.length_b   1.000
_cell.length_c   1.000
_cell.angle_alpha   90.00
_cell.angle_beta   90.00
_cell.angle_gamma   90.00
#
_symmetry.space_group_name_H-M   'P 1'
#
loop_
_entity.id
_entity.type
_entity.pdbx_description
1 polymer ?
#
loop_
_entity_poly.entity_id
_entity_poly.type
_entity_poly.pdbx_seq_one_letter_code
_entity_poly.pdbx_strand_id
1 'polypeptide(L)'
;DLGKSERRALESLLTRLLEHLLKLTYWQSQRDYNQAGWKGEIRTFRKQIKKILRDSPSLKPYLSEILEECYSDAREIIIDITELDASIFPLEVLASLEEILAENWLPDWEAISNNSEKCN
;
A
#
# COMPACT_ATOMS: atom_id res chain seq x y z
N ASP A 1 4.22 26.83 3.40
CA ASP A 1 5.51 26.14 3.21
C ASP A 1 5.28 24.92 2.34
N LEU A 2 5.77 24.95 1.08
CA LEU A 2 5.41 23.96 0.06
C LEU A 2 5.95 22.55 0.38
N GLY A 3 7.15 22.48 0.97
CA GLY A 3 7.75 21.20 1.35
C GLY A 3 6.98 20.47 2.46
N LYS A 4 6.28 21.19 3.35
CA LYS A 4 5.42 20.56 4.37
C LYS A 4 4.16 19.97 3.75
N SER A 5 3.55 20.66 2.78
CA SER A 5 2.38 20.14 2.08
C SER A 5 2.69 18.92 1.21
N GLU A 6 3.83 18.89 0.52
CA GLU A 6 4.22 17.75 -0.30
C GLU A 6 4.49 16.50 0.55
N ARG A 7 5.14 16.66 1.71
CA ARG A 7 5.35 15.56 2.67
C ARG A 7 4.03 14.95 3.12
N ARG A 8 3.09 15.80 3.57
CA ARG A 8 1.74 15.35 3.97
C ARG A 8 0.97 14.68 2.83
N ALA A 9 1.15 15.18 1.60
CA ALA A 9 0.53 14.58 0.43
C ALA A 9 1.13 13.19 0.14
N LEU A 10 2.45 13.03 0.25
CA LEU A 10 3.12 11.73 0.07
C LEU A 10 2.67 10.72 1.12
N GLU A 11 2.63 11.11 2.40
CA GLU A 11 2.13 10.29 3.50
C GLU A 11 0.70 9.81 3.21
N SER A 12 -0.22 10.74 2.95
CA SER A 12 -1.62 10.39 2.66
C SER A 12 -1.77 9.50 1.41
N LEU A 13 -1.01 9.76 0.35
CA LEU A 13 -1.05 8.95 -0.87
C LEU A 13 -0.46 7.55 -0.65
N LEU A 14 0.60 7.43 0.14
CA LEU A 14 1.23 6.17 0.45
C LEU A 14 0.31 5.30 1.30
N THR A 15 -0.27 5.83 2.39
CA THR A 15 -1.24 5.11 3.22
C THR A 15 -2.40 4.59 2.38
N ARG A 16 -3.00 5.45 1.53
CA ARG A 16 -4.11 5.05 0.64
C ARG A 16 -3.71 3.99 -0.39
N LEU A 17 -2.49 4.05 -0.91
CA LEU A 17 -1.97 3.03 -1.81
C LEU A 17 -1.87 1.68 -1.07
N LEU A 18 -1.32 1.68 0.13
CA LEU A 18 -1.15 0.48 0.96
C LEU A 18 -2.51 -0.11 1.36
N GLU A 19 -3.48 0.71 1.76
CA GLU A 19 -4.86 0.28 2.04
C GLU A 19 -5.45 -0.52 0.87
N HIS A 20 -5.32 -0.01 -0.36
CA HIS A 20 -5.90 -0.67 -1.54
C HIS A 20 -5.13 -1.94 -1.93
N LEU A 21 -3.82 -1.99 -1.71
CA LEU A 21 -3.04 -3.20 -1.88
C LEU A 21 -3.49 -4.27 -0.87
N LEU A 22 -3.69 -3.90 0.40
CA LEU A 22 -4.21 -4.80 1.44
C LEU A 22 -5.62 -5.29 1.11
N LYS A 23 -6.55 -4.39 0.71
CA LYS A 23 -7.90 -4.77 0.25
C LYS A 23 -7.84 -5.78 -0.88
N LEU A 24 -7.04 -5.50 -1.91
CA LEU A 24 -6.91 -6.37 -3.07
C LEU A 24 -6.34 -7.76 -2.72
N THR A 25 -5.47 -7.83 -1.72
CA THR A 25 -4.79 -9.07 -1.29
C THR A 25 -5.64 -9.90 -0.35
N TYR A 26 -6.31 -9.28 0.63
CA TYR A 26 -6.88 -10.02 1.75
C TYR A 26 -8.42 -10.00 1.77
N TRP A 27 -9.07 -9.02 1.15
CA TRP A 27 -10.53 -8.91 1.16
C TRP A 27 -11.20 -9.73 0.06
N GLN A 28 -11.01 -11.05 0.11
CA GLN A 28 -11.44 -11.98 -0.95
C GLN A 28 -12.94 -11.92 -1.23
N SER A 29 -13.78 -11.76 -0.20
CA SER A 29 -15.25 -11.73 -0.34
C SER A 29 -15.79 -10.57 -1.17
N GLN A 30 -15.04 -9.47 -1.28
CA GLN A 30 -15.42 -8.28 -2.05
C GLN A 30 -14.63 -8.13 -3.36
N ARG A 31 -13.67 -9.03 -3.60
CA ARG A 31 -12.68 -8.91 -4.68
C ARG A 31 -13.33 -8.95 -6.07
N ASP A 32 -14.26 -9.87 -6.32
CA ASP A 32 -14.84 -10.08 -7.66
C ASP A 32 -15.54 -8.83 -8.21
N TYR A 33 -16.22 -8.08 -7.34
CA TYR A 33 -16.95 -6.87 -7.73
C TYR A 33 -16.08 -5.61 -7.73
N ASN A 34 -15.10 -5.52 -6.83
CA ASN A 34 -14.37 -4.27 -6.58
C ASN A 34 -12.96 -4.24 -7.17
N GLN A 35 -12.38 -5.38 -7.55
CA GLN A 35 -10.98 -5.48 -7.97
C GLN A 35 -10.62 -4.50 -9.09
N ALA A 36 -11.49 -4.30 -10.09
CA ALA A 36 -11.23 -3.36 -11.17
C ALA A 36 -11.11 -1.92 -10.68
N GLY A 37 -11.99 -1.50 -9.76
CA GLY A 37 -11.96 -0.18 -9.12
C GLY A 37 -10.71 0.00 -8.26
N TRP A 38 -10.40 -0.97 -7.40
CA TRP A 38 -9.20 -0.92 -6.56
C TRP A 38 -7.90 -0.86 -7.38
N LYS A 39 -7.80 -1.63 -8.47
CA LYS A 39 -6.65 -1.53 -9.41
C LYS A 39 -6.56 -0.15 -10.06
N GLY A 40 -7.70 0.49 -10.34
CA GLY A 40 -7.77 1.87 -10.82
C GLY A 40 -7.20 2.87 -9.80
N GLU A 41 -7.64 2.79 -8.55
CA GLU A 41 -7.15 3.63 -7.44
C GLU A 41 -5.65 3.43 -7.18
N ILE A 42 -5.18 2.17 -7.13
CA ILE A 42 -3.75 1.83 -6.99
C ILE A 42 -2.92 2.53 -8.07
N ARG A 43 -3.33 2.43 -9.33
CA ARG A 43 -2.64 3.08 -10.45
C ARG A 43 -2.64 4.60 -10.30
N THR A 44 -3.75 5.17 -9.84
CA THR A 44 -3.89 6.61 -9.62
C THR A 44 -2.95 7.11 -8.52
N PHE A 45 -2.90 6.46 -7.35
CA PHE A 45 -1.99 6.86 -6.27
C PHE A 45 -0.52 6.72 -6.66
N ARG A 46 -0.14 5.63 -7.33
CA ARG A 46 1.22 5.45 -7.88
C ARG A 46 1.62 6.61 -8.79
N LYS A 47 0.73 7.01 -9.71
CA LYS A 47 0.98 8.14 -10.63
C LYS A 47 1.13 9.45 -9.88
N GLN A 48 0.32 9.70 -8.85
CA GLN A 48 0.41 10.91 -8.04
C GLN A 48 1.71 10.97 -7.24
N ILE A 49 2.09 9.87 -6.56
CA ILE A 49 3.37 9.77 -5.83
C ILE A 49 4.54 10.01 -6.79
N LYS A 50 4.57 9.30 -7.93
CA LYS A 50 5.63 9.45 -8.94
C LYS A 50 5.72 10.88 -9.50
N LYS A 51 4.58 11.56 -9.65
CA LYS A 51 4.53 12.96 -10.06
C LYS A 51 5.20 13.86 -9.02
N ILE A 52 4.84 13.73 -7.74
CA ILE A 52 5.46 14.49 -6.66
C ILE A 52 6.98 14.23 -6.60
N LEU A 53 7.40 12.97 -6.68
CA LEU A 53 8.84 12.62 -6.65
C LEU A 53 9.62 13.12 -7.87
N ARG A 54 8.97 13.26 -9.03
CA ARG A 54 9.60 13.83 -10.22
C ARG A 54 9.80 15.34 -10.06
N ASP A 55 8.78 16.01 -9.53
CA ASP A 55 8.79 17.46 -9.34
C ASP A 55 9.70 17.85 -8.14
N SER A 56 9.83 16.97 -7.14
CA SER A 56 10.63 17.13 -5.91
C SER A 56 11.45 15.87 -5.56
N PRO A 57 12.55 15.55 -6.28
CA PRO A 57 13.33 14.31 -6.09
C PRO A 57 13.98 14.13 -4.72
N SER A 58 14.22 15.23 -4.00
CA SER A 58 14.76 15.21 -2.64
C SER A 58 13.79 14.61 -1.60
N LEU A 59 12.53 14.38 -1.97
CA LEU A 59 11.55 13.70 -1.11
C LEU A 59 11.59 12.17 -1.21
N LYS A 60 12.42 11.59 -2.09
CA LYS A 60 12.56 10.13 -2.18
C LYS A 60 13.01 9.47 -0.86
N PRO A 61 14.03 9.97 -0.15
CA PRO A 61 14.43 9.39 1.14
C PRO A 61 13.32 9.47 2.17
N TYR A 62 12.60 10.60 2.22
CA TYR A 62 11.46 10.77 3.11
C TYR A 62 10.36 9.75 2.86
N LEU A 63 10.06 9.41 1.59
CA LEU A 63 9.07 8.39 1.28
C LEU A 63 9.48 6.99 1.79
N SER A 64 10.78 6.68 1.77
CA SER A 64 11.30 5.45 2.36
C SER A 64 11.23 5.48 3.89
N GLU A 65 11.51 6.62 4.52
CA GLU A 65 11.47 6.80 5.98
C GLU A 65 10.06 6.55 6.55
N ILE A 66 9.00 6.97 5.85
CA ILE A 66 7.61 6.86 6.33
C ILE A 66 6.91 5.55 5.93
N LEU A 67 7.57 4.65 5.20
CA LEU A 67 6.91 3.48 4.61
C LEU A 67 6.30 2.55 5.67
N GLU A 68 7.06 2.24 6.72
CA GLU A 68 6.62 1.35 7.80
C GLU A 68 5.46 1.97 8.60
N GLU A 69 5.55 3.27 8.92
CA GLU A 69 4.49 4.01 9.62
C GLU A 69 3.20 4.03 8.79
N CYS A 70 3.28 4.41 7.50
CA CYS A 70 2.13 4.41 6.61
C CYS A 70 1.52 3.02 6.41
N TYR A 71 2.34 1.96 6.46
CA TYR A 71 1.86 0.58 6.40
C TYR A 71 1.11 0.18 7.67
N SER A 72 1.64 0.53 8.85
CA SER A 72 0.96 0.29 10.12
C SER A 72 -0.41 0.96 10.14
N ASP A 73 -0.48 2.24 9.76
CA ASP A 73 -1.74 2.99 9.68
C ASP A 73 -2.72 2.34 8.70
N ALA A 74 -2.26 2.02 7.49
CA ALA A 74 -3.08 1.37 6.48
C ALA A 74 -3.61 0.00 6.97
N ARG A 75 -2.79 -0.77 7.70
CA ARG A 75 -3.18 -2.05 8.27
C ARG A 75 -4.29 -1.89 9.29
N GLU A 76 -4.17 -0.97 10.23
CA GLU A 76 -5.21 -0.68 11.23
C GLU A 76 -6.52 -0.27 10.57
N ILE A 77 -6.45 0.67 9.60
CA ILE A 77 -7.62 1.13 8.85
C ILE A 77 -8.32 -0.02 8.12
N ILE A 78 -7.56 -0.93 7.49
CA ILE A 78 -8.15 -2.06 6.75
C ILE A 78 -8.73 -3.12 7.69
N ILE A 79 -8.11 -3.38 8.84
CA ILE A 79 -8.69 -4.28 9.85
C ILE A 79 -10.08 -3.76 10.26
N ASP A 80 -10.18 -2.47 10.58
CA ASP A 80 -11.44 -1.85 10.99
C ASP A 80 -12.49 -1.85 9.86
N ILE A 81 -12.09 -1.55 8.62
CA ILE A 81 -13.02 -1.49 7.47
C ILE A 81 -13.54 -2.89 7.08
N THR A 82 -12.69 -3.90 7.17
CA THR A 82 -13.01 -5.24 6.67
C THR A 82 -13.62 -6.14 7.74
N GLU A 83 -13.45 -5.79 9.02
CA GLU A 83 -13.81 -6.61 10.19
C GLU A 83 -13.22 -8.03 10.13
N LEU A 84 -12.14 -8.21 9.36
CA LEU A 84 -11.40 -9.47 9.27
C LEU A 84 -10.44 -9.59 10.47
N ASP A 85 -10.06 -10.83 10.78
CA ASP A 85 -9.09 -11.09 11.85
C ASP A 85 -7.74 -10.41 11.56
N ALA A 86 -7.21 -9.69 12.54
CA ALA A 86 -5.95 -8.95 12.40
C ALA A 86 -4.77 -9.85 11.99
N SER A 87 -4.79 -11.14 12.35
CA SER A 87 -3.76 -12.12 11.97
C SER A 87 -3.69 -12.40 10.47
N ILE A 88 -4.72 -12.05 9.69
CA ILE A 88 -4.73 -12.17 8.23
C ILE A 88 -3.78 -11.13 7.60
N PHE A 89 -3.56 -10.00 8.25
CA PHE A 89 -2.74 -8.91 7.74
C PHE A 89 -1.33 -8.96 8.32
N PRO A 90 -0.27 -9.10 7.50
CA PRO A 90 1.11 -9.17 7.97
C PRO A 90 1.51 -7.94 8.78
N LEU A 91 2.35 -8.14 9.79
CA LEU A 91 2.92 -7.05 10.59
C LEU A 91 4.01 -6.27 9.82
N GLU A 92 4.63 -6.91 8.84
CA GLU A 92 5.69 -6.32 8.01
C GLU A 92 5.15 -5.92 6.63
N VAL A 93 5.84 -4.95 6.01
CA VAL A 93 5.48 -4.43 4.69
C VAL A 93 5.59 -5.53 3.62
N LEU A 94 4.61 -5.59 2.72
CA LEU A 94 4.46 -6.69 1.74
C LEU A 94 5.60 -6.82 0.71
N ALA A 95 6.35 -5.74 0.47
CA ALA A 95 7.33 -5.62 -0.61
C ALA A 95 8.21 -4.38 -0.44
N SER A 96 9.24 -4.25 -1.27
CA SER A 96 10.07 -3.03 -1.27
C SER A 96 9.28 -1.81 -1.76
N LEU A 97 9.74 -0.60 -1.43
CA LEU A 97 9.13 0.63 -1.93
C LEU A 97 9.09 0.68 -3.47
N GLU A 98 10.16 0.20 -4.12
CA GLU A 98 10.27 0.13 -5.57
C GLU A 98 9.19 -0.77 -6.17
N GLU A 99 8.94 -1.93 -5.56
CA GLU A 99 7.88 -2.86 -5.97
C GLU A 99 6.49 -2.26 -5.72
N ILE A 100 6.26 -1.69 -4.54
CA ILE A 100 4.99 -1.02 -4.20
C ILE A 100 4.64 0.07 -5.22
N LEU A 101 5.64 0.81 -5.72
CA LEU A 101 5.47 1.86 -6.70
C LEU A 101 5.52 1.38 -8.16
N ALA A 102 5.94 0.14 -8.43
CA ALA A 102 6.01 -0.41 -9.78
C ALA A 102 4.61 -0.50 -10.41
N GLU A 103 4.48 -0.08 -11.67
CA GLU A 103 3.16 0.08 -12.30
C GLU A 103 2.40 -1.26 -12.45
N ASN A 104 3.13 -2.33 -12.70
CA ASN A 104 2.58 -3.66 -12.97
C ASN A 104 2.68 -4.62 -11.79
N TRP A 105 3.20 -4.16 -10.64
CA TRP A 105 3.30 -4.99 -9.45
C TRP A 105 1.97 -4.96 -8.70
N LEU A 106 1.45 -6.13 -8.35
CA LEU A 106 0.35 -6.32 -7.42
C LEU A 106 0.70 -7.52 -6.53
N PRO A 107 0.46 -7.43 -5.22
CA PRO A 107 0.66 -8.55 -4.31
C PRO A 107 -0.22 -9.73 -4.73
N ASP A 108 0.38 -10.90 -4.81
CA ASP A 108 -0.33 -12.16 -5.04
C ASP A 108 -0.60 -12.83 -3.70
N TRP A 109 -1.88 -12.90 -3.35
CA TRP A 109 -2.35 -13.60 -2.16
C TRP A 109 -1.82 -15.04 -2.07
N GLU A 110 -1.82 -15.79 -3.19
CA GLU A 110 -1.43 -17.20 -3.18
C GLU A 110 0.08 -17.34 -2.95
N ALA A 111 0.89 -16.41 -3.45
CA ALA A 111 2.32 -16.40 -3.18
C ALA A 111 2.64 -16.06 -1.72
N ILE A 112 1.83 -15.21 -1.09
CA ILE A 112 2.01 -14.74 0.29
C ILE A 112 1.53 -15.79 1.31
N SER A 113 0.36 -16.40 1.11
CA SER A 113 -0.20 -17.42 2.00
C SER A 113 0.66 -18.69 2.05
N ASN A 114 1.28 -19.06 0.92
CA ASN A 114 2.15 -20.24 0.83
C ASN A 114 3.54 -20.02 1.49
N ASN A 115 3.93 -18.77 1.76
CA ASN A 115 5.19 -18.46 2.44
C ASN A 115 5.03 -18.48 3.97
N SER A 116 3.84 -18.18 4.51
CA SER A 116 3.55 -18.33 5.95
C SER A 116 3.48 -19.78 6.42
N GLU A 117 3.22 -20.74 5.53
CA GLU A 117 3.25 -22.18 5.86
C GLU A 117 4.66 -22.77 5.91
N LYS A 118 5.67 -22.09 5.35
CA LYS A 118 7.07 -22.58 5.34
C LYS A 118 7.89 -22.17 6.56
N CYS A 119 7.33 -21.33 7.43
CA CYS A 119 7.98 -20.89 8.67
C CYS A 119 7.43 -21.57 9.93
N ASN A 120 6.62 -22.64 9.79
CA ASN A 120 6.17 -23.49 10.89
C ASN A 120 6.79 -24.89 10.81
#